data_AF-R0HGH2-F1
#
_entry.id   AF-R0HGH2-F1
#
_cell.length_a   1.000
_cell.length_b   1.000
_cell.length_c   1.000
_cell.angle_alpha   90.00
_cell.angle_beta   90.00
_cell.angle_gamma   90.00
#
_symmetry.space_group_name_H-M   'P 1'
#
loop_
_entity.id
_entity.type
_entity.pdbx_description
1 polymer ?
#
loop_
_entity_poly.entity_id
_entity_poly.type
_entity_poly.pdbx_seq_one_letter_code
_entity_poly.pdbx_strand_id
1 'polypeptide(L)'
;MSLLLSHLSKLSSRKTPALVVRFSSLLSNGLRHLSARSCSTSILGNTFPFVIAGAQHCGSTLRDGDIGNLKICKNINLDSFTLTEKKVPMKLVEEMGTVGASNGWVATLKEGVVCLQDDLNPIASDIDPKRISLPPLVTLPHCQTQVVTNVAMSSSSPEDEDCVVAIKFLGPQLSLCRPARSSEWTNIRITDPGFFSSRVMYSKRDEMFSMPASRGAYIGSWNIGEAPMIQQLRYLDFLELVQSKWELLDSCSRSEHLVESRPTGETFLVKWYTKRNLRFEGRVLINRFVVFKIDEEGNAEFTSDIGDLCIFLSEAEPFCVRASECQKPPNSLFFLCPEYHGNVKLDYYDCYPHAVYRTYPVPYYI
;
A
#
# COMPACT_ATOMS: atom_id res chain seq x y z
N MET A 1 57.38 17.65 -63.47
CA MET A 1 58.43 18.66 -63.66
C MET A 1 58.12 19.88 -62.79
N SER A 2 59.11 20.35 -62.04
CA SER A 2 59.20 21.60 -61.26
C SER A 2 58.30 21.71 -60.01
N LEU A 3 58.77 21.79 -58.73
CA LEU A 3 59.71 22.74 -58.06
C LEU A 3 59.26 24.20 -58.26
N LEU A 4 59.10 25.13 -57.30
CA LEU A 4 59.60 25.42 -55.93
C LEU A 4 58.55 26.37 -55.26
N LEU A 5 58.17 26.24 -53.98
CA LEU A 5 58.77 26.83 -52.76
C LEU A 5 58.85 28.37 -52.68
N SER A 6 58.09 28.96 -51.74
CA SER A 6 58.41 30.06 -50.79
C SER A 6 57.10 30.77 -50.38
N HIS A 7 56.85 31.25 -49.15
CA HIS A 7 57.64 31.38 -47.95
C HIS A 7 56.67 31.47 -46.74
N LEU A 8 57.11 30.91 -45.60
CA LEU A 8 56.40 30.81 -44.32
C LEU A 8 56.30 32.15 -43.57
N SER A 9 55.21 32.34 -42.84
CA SER A 9 55.30 32.76 -41.43
C SER A 9 54.10 32.29 -40.59
N LYS A 10 54.38 31.31 -39.71
CA LYS A 10 54.00 31.23 -38.27
C LYS A 10 52.50 31.34 -37.93
N LEU A 11 51.82 30.44 -37.21
CA LEU A 11 52.21 29.48 -36.19
C LEU A 11 51.08 28.44 -35.98
N SER A 12 51.49 27.18 -35.86
CA SER A 12 50.89 25.99 -35.22
C SER A 12 49.38 25.69 -35.19
N SER A 13 49.09 24.47 -35.70
CA SER A 13 48.12 23.45 -35.26
C SER A 13 46.63 23.83 -35.18
N ARG A 14 45.82 23.42 -36.17
CA ARG A 14 45.05 22.15 -36.16
C ARG A 14 44.27 21.92 -34.85
N LYS A 15 42.98 22.22 -34.85
CA LYS A 15 41.86 21.29 -35.17
C LYS A 15 40.58 21.78 -34.46
N THR A 16 39.51 21.93 -35.25
CA THR A 16 38.08 21.83 -34.90
C THR A 16 37.65 22.18 -33.46
N PRO A 17 36.83 23.22 -33.24
CA PRO A 17 36.23 23.43 -31.94
C PRO A 17 35.22 22.31 -31.66
N ALA A 18 35.57 21.47 -30.67
CA ALA A 18 34.65 20.57 -30.04
C ALA A 18 33.52 21.37 -29.37
N LEU A 19 32.32 20.82 -29.45
CA LEU A 19 31.16 21.17 -28.63
C LEU A 19 31.57 21.29 -27.16
N VAL A 20 31.65 22.52 -26.66
CA VAL A 20 31.61 22.80 -25.22
C VAL A 20 30.17 23.18 -24.91
N VAL A 21 29.33 22.16 -24.71
CA VAL A 21 28.14 22.34 -23.88
C VAL A 21 28.67 22.45 -22.46
N ARG A 22 28.62 23.66 -21.90
CA ARG A 22 28.84 23.88 -20.47
C ARG A 22 27.74 23.12 -19.71
N PHE A 23 28.07 21.92 -19.25
CA PHE A 23 27.43 21.35 -18.08
C PHE A 23 27.83 22.21 -16.88
N SER A 24 27.05 23.24 -16.58
CA SER A 24 27.02 23.79 -15.23
C SER A 24 26.25 22.80 -14.36
N SER A 25 26.98 21.87 -13.77
CA SER A 25 26.52 21.02 -12.66
C SER A 25 26.24 21.91 -11.45
N LEU A 26 25.06 22.50 -11.41
CA LEU A 26 24.47 22.92 -10.14
C LEU A 26 23.81 21.68 -9.55
N LEU A 27 24.64 20.91 -8.83
CA LEU A 27 24.21 20.02 -7.76
C LEU A 27 23.48 20.88 -6.71
N SER A 28 22.21 21.19 -6.94
CA SER A 28 21.33 21.63 -5.87
C SER A 28 20.85 20.37 -5.16
N ASN A 29 21.52 20.05 -4.05
CA ASN A 29 21.05 19.11 -3.03
C ASN A 29 19.60 19.47 -2.65
N GLY A 30 18.65 18.77 -3.24
CA GLY A 30 17.24 18.81 -2.88
C GLY A 30 16.94 17.87 -1.72
N LEU A 31 17.70 17.97 -0.62
CA LEU A 31 17.33 17.43 0.68
C LEU A 31 16.16 18.28 1.22
N ARG A 32 14.95 18.03 0.72
CA ARG A 32 13.73 18.60 1.29
C ARG A 32 13.28 17.73 2.45
N HIS A 33 13.79 18.09 3.63
CA HIS A 33 13.04 18.17 4.88
C HIS A 33 12.02 17.05 5.16
N LEU A 34 12.50 15.90 5.64
CA LEU A 34 11.81 15.18 6.71
C LEU A 34 11.96 16.01 7.99
N SER A 35 11.10 17.01 8.17
CA SER A 35 10.97 17.69 9.46
C SER A 35 9.55 17.56 9.98
N ALA A 36 9.18 16.34 10.37
CA ALA A 36 8.34 16.19 11.54
C ALA A 36 9.22 16.55 12.74
N ARG A 37 9.13 17.80 13.22
CA ARG A 37 9.76 18.19 14.48
C ARG A 37 9.16 17.32 15.59
N SER A 38 9.97 16.40 16.10
CA SER A 38 9.69 15.64 17.31
C SER A 38 9.51 16.59 18.49
N CYS A 39 8.32 16.54 19.09
CA CYS A 39 8.13 16.87 20.50
C CYS A 39 7.73 15.58 21.23
N SER A 40 8.76 14.95 21.80
CA SER A 40 8.81 14.11 23.00
C SER A 40 7.54 13.42 23.49
N THR A 41 7.31 12.17 23.06
CA THR A 41 6.95 11.07 23.97
C THR A 41 7.86 9.88 23.70
N SER A 42 8.78 9.60 24.62
CA SER A 42 9.80 8.53 24.53
C SER A 42 9.24 7.09 24.60
N ILE A 43 7.92 6.91 24.49
CA ILE A 43 7.22 5.63 24.76
C ILE A 43 6.94 4.84 23.46
N LEU A 44 6.92 5.52 22.30
CA LEU A 44 6.56 4.98 20.98
C LEU A 44 7.78 4.81 20.05
N GLY A 45 8.95 4.46 20.59
CA GLY A 45 10.17 4.28 19.78
C GLY A 45 9.94 3.38 18.54
N ASN A 46 10.35 3.86 17.37
CA ASN A 46 10.52 3.20 16.05
C ASN A 46 9.81 1.83 15.82
N THR A 47 8.53 1.70 16.18
CA THR A 47 7.74 0.46 16.00
C THR A 47 6.61 0.70 15.01
N PHE A 48 6.98 1.25 13.85
CA PHE A 48 6.12 1.24 12.67
C PHE A 48 6.16 -0.16 12.03
N PRO A 49 5.07 -0.66 11.42
CA PRO A 49 3.72 -0.12 11.46
C PRO A 49 2.98 -0.47 12.76
N PHE A 50 1.99 0.35 13.12
CA PHE A 50 1.15 0.12 14.29
C PHE A 50 -0.03 -0.79 13.96
N VAL A 51 -0.40 -1.63 14.92
CA VAL A 51 -1.60 -2.46 14.84
C VAL A 51 -2.59 -1.97 15.89
N ILE A 52 -3.77 -1.56 15.45
CA ILE A 52 -4.82 -1.07 16.33
C ILE A 52 -5.59 -2.25 16.89
N ALA A 53 -5.50 -2.43 18.21
CA ALA A 53 -6.19 -3.51 18.92
C ALA A 53 -7.58 -3.11 19.43
N GLY A 54 -7.89 -1.82 19.40
CA GLY A 54 -9.17 -1.26 19.86
C GLY A 54 -8.97 0.02 20.67
N ALA A 55 -9.91 0.34 21.55
CA ALA A 55 -9.80 1.43 22.50
C ALA A 55 -10.42 1.05 23.85
N GLN A 56 -9.91 1.64 24.93
CA GLN A 56 -10.48 1.50 26.27
C GLN A 56 -11.35 2.72 26.57
N HIS A 57 -12.67 2.50 26.66
CA HIS A 57 -13.63 3.56 26.96
C HIS A 57 -13.20 4.41 28.17
N CYS A 58 -13.18 5.72 28.01
CA CYS A 58 -12.72 6.67 29.02
C CYS A 58 -13.65 7.88 29.21
N GLY A 59 -14.76 7.96 28.46
CA GLY A 59 -15.78 9.00 28.62
C GLY A 59 -16.54 9.25 27.33
N SER A 60 -17.19 10.41 27.25
CA SER A 60 -17.88 10.85 26.03
C SER A 60 -17.70 12.35 25.80
N THR A 61 -17.89 12.79 24.55
CA THR A 61 -17.88 14.20 24.17
C THR A 61 -19.08 14.52 23.28
N LEU A 62 -19.46 15.80 23.22
CA LEU A 62 -20.55 16.25 22.32
C LEU A 62 -20.22 16.01 20.84
N ARG A 63 -18.93 16.09 20.47
CA ARG A 63 -18.47 15.94 19.08
C ARG A 63 -18.40 14.48 18.65
N ASP A 64 -17.87 13.62 19.53
CA ASP A 64 -17.44 12.28 19.18
C ASP A 64 -18.32 11.16 19.75
N GLY A 65 -19.26 11.51 20.63
CA GLY A 65 -20.01 10.52 21.40
C GLY A 65 -19.06 9.81 22.36
N ASP A 66 -19.18 8.49 22.49
CA ASP A 66 -18.30 7.70 23.34
C ASP A 66 -16.87 7.69 22.80
N ILE A 67 -15.91 7.93 23.70
CA ILE A 67 -14.48 7.98 23.41
C ILE A 67 -13.70 7.00 24.29
N GLY A 68 -12.57 6.54 23.77
CA GLY A 68 -11.65 5.67 24.48
C GLY A 68 -10.20 6.00 24.21
N ASN A 69 -9.33 5.59 25.13
CA ASN A 69 -7.89 5.64 24.98
C ASN A 69 -7.45 4.55 23.99
N LEU A 70 -6.73 4.93 22.93
CA LEU A 70 -6.34 4.01 21.85
C LEU A 70 -5.40 2.92 22.38
N LYS A 71 -5.69 1.67 22.01
CA LYS A 71 -4.95 0.47 22.38
C LYS A 71 -4.21 -0.05 21.16
N ILE A 72 -2.88 -0.08 21.23
CA ILE A 72 -2.01 -0.52 20.12
C ILE A 72 -1.26 -1.79 20.50
N CYS A 73 -0.93 -2.61 19.50
CA CYS A 73 -0.08 -3.77 19.65
C CYS A 73 1.28 -3.52 18.99
N LYS A 74 2.37 -3.60 19.77
CA LYS A 74 3.75 -3.45 19.25
C LYS A 74 4.24 -4.73 18.57
N ASN A 75 3.83 -5.88 19.09
CA ASN A 75 4.15 -7.18 18.54
C ASN A 75 2.94 -8.09 18.65
N ILE A 76 2.32 -8.37 17.51
CA ILE A 76 1.09 -9.16 17.44
C ILE A 76 1.28 -10.61 17.92
N ASN A 77 2.52 -11.09 18.00
CA ASN A 77 2.83 -12.45 18.48
C ASN A 77 2.96 -12.52 20.01
N LEU A 78 3.17 -11.41 20.70
CA LEU A 78 3.43 -11.38 22.16
C LEU A 78 2.19 -11.06 23.00
N ASP A 79 1.02 -10.90 22.36
CA ASP A 79 -0.24 -10.53 23.01
C ASP A 79 -0.12 -9.37 24.02
N SER A 80 0.79 -8.44 23.73
CA SER A 80 1.05 -7.28 24.59
C SER A 80 0.49 -6.03 23.93
N PHE A 81 -0.20 -5.24 24.72
CA PHE A 81 -0.84 -4.02 24.28
C PHE A 81 -0.31 -2.84 25.07
N THR A 82 -0.14 -1.72 24.38
CA THR A 82 0.14 -0.43 25.01
C THR A 82 -1.13 0.40 24.93
N LEU A 83 -1.60 0.88 26.08
CA LEU A 83 -2.63 1.90 26.15
C LEU A 83 -1.95 3.25 25.94
N THR A 84 -2.45 4.03 25.00
CA THR A 84 -1.94 5.38 24.71
C THR A 84 -2.83 6.43 25.37
N GLU A 85 -2.34 7.66 25.48
CA GLU A 85 -3.16 8.80 25.96
C GLU A 85 -4.08 9.35 24.86
N LYS A 86 -3.89 8.94 23.60
CA LYS A 86 -4.68 9.41 22.46
C LYS A 86 -6.13 8.95 22.60
N LYS A 87 -7.06 9.90 22.55
CA LYS A 87 -8.50 9.64 22.63
C LYS A 87 -9.06 9.49 21.24
N VAL A 88 -9.85 8.44 21.04
CA VAL A 88 -10.47 8.12 19.75
C VAL A 88 -11.97 7.86 19.93
N PRO A 89 -12.81 8.23 18.95
CA PRO A 89 -14.21 7.84 18.96
C PRO A 89 -14.35 6.30 18.96
N MET A 90 -15.14 5.76 19.87
CA MET A 90 -15.33 4.30 20.01
C MET A 90 -15.88 3.67 18.73
N LYS A 91 -16.75 4.40 18.01
CA LYS A 91 -17.28 3.99 16.69
C LYS A 91 -16.21 3.64 15.65
N LEU A 92 -14.99 4.16 15.76
CA LEU A 92 -13.90 3.85 14.80
C LEU A 92 -13.27 2.47 15.07
N VAL A 93 -13.42 1.96 16.29
CA VAL A 93 -12.90 0.66 16.72
C VAL A 93 -14.01 -0.36 16.95
N GLU A 94 -15.19 -0.09 16.38
CA GLU A 94 -16.29 -1.04 16.27
C GLU A 94 -16.20 -1.81 14.94
N GLU A 95 -16.86 -2.96 14.88
CA GLU A 95 -16.98 -3.72 13.63
C GLU A 95 -17.66 -2.87 12.56
N MET A 96 -17.08 -2.82 11.35
CA MET A 96 -17.54 -1.96 10.24
C MET A 96 -17.46 -0.44 10.52
N GLY A 97 -16.78 -0.01 11.59
CA GLY A 97 -16.57 1.41 11.89
C GLY A 97 -15.71 2.14 10.86
N THR A 98 -14.94 1.38 10.08
CA THR A 98 -14.02 1.87 9.03
C THR A 98 -14.16 1.03 7.76
N VAL A 99 -13.79 1.61 6.62
CA VAL A 99 -13.91 0.99 5.28
C VAL A 99 -12.59 0.88 4.52
N GLY A 100 -11.50 1.37 5.09
CA GLY A 100 -10.16 1.28 4.53
C GLY A 100 -9.16 2.16 5.27
N ALA A 101 -7.88 2.00 4.94
CA ALA A 101 -6.83 2.86 5.45
C ALA A 101 -5.69 3.00 4.43
N SER A 102 -4.98 4.12 4.48
CA SER A 102 -3.81 4.41 3.66
C SER A 102 -2.97 5.50 4.33
N ASN A 103 -1.64 5.36 4.32
CA ASN A 103 -0.68 6.35 4.83
C ASN A 103 -1.00 6.93 6.23
N GLY A 104 -1.45 6.10 7.16
CA GLY A 104 -1.80 6.54 8.51
C GLY A 104 -3.20 7.15 8.66
N TRP A 105 -3.96 7.29 7.58
CA TRP A 105 -5.35 7.75 7.59
C TRP A 105 -6.31 6.57 7.48
N VAL A 106 -7.43 6.64 8.20
CA VAL A 106 -8.54 5.69 8.08
C VAL A 106 -9.74 6.35 7.42
N ALA A 107 -10.47 5.58 6.63
CA ALA A 107 -11.68 6.02 5.96
C ALA A 107 -12.91 5.45 6.66
N THR A 108 -13.93 6.28 6.85
CA THR A 108 -15.26 5.86 7.28
C THR A 108 -16.29 6.20 6.22
N LEU A 109 -17.33 5.40 6.06
CA LEU A 109 -18.44 5.67 5.14
C LEU A 109 -19.74 5.80 5.94
N LYS A 110 -20.37 6.98 5.89
CA LYS A 110 -21.68 7.21 6.51
C LYS A 110 -22.59 7.94 5.52
N GLU A 111 -23.77 7.38 5.28
CA GLU A 111 -24.80 8.01 4.42
C GLU A 111 -24.25 8.42 3.03
N GLY A 112 -23.37 7.60 2.45
CA GLY A 112 -22.76 7.86 1.14
C GLY A 112 -21.61 8.89 1.16
N VAL A 113 -21.24 9.42 2.33
CA VAL A 113 -20.13 10.36 2.50
C VAL A 113 -18.94 9.65 3.14
N VAL A 114 -17.79 9.76 2.49
CA VAL A 114 -16.53 9.23 3.01
C VAL A 114 -15.82 10.30 3.81
N CYS A 115 -15.29 9.94 4.98
CA CYS A 115 -14.49 10.83 5.81
C CYS A 115 -13.12 10.19 6.08
N LEU A 116 -12.05 10.90 5.72
CA LEU A 116 -10.67 10.53 6.06
C LEU A 116 -10.33 11.09 7.44
N GLN A 117 -9.79 10.26 8.31
CA GLN A 117 -9.52 10.59 9.71
C GLN A 117 -8.13 10.10 10.11
N ASP A 118 -7.36 10.92 10.82
CA ASP A 118 -6.07 10.51 11.42
C ASP A 118 -6.22 10.08 12.89
N ASP A 119 -7.45 9.98 13.39
CA ASP A 119 -7.79 9.60 14.76
C ASP A 119 -7.13 8.27 15.20
N LEU A 120 -6.95 7.30 14.29
CA LEU A 120 -6.33 6.02 14.63
C LEU A 120 -4.80 6.00 14.49
N ASN A 121 -4.17 7.10 14.06
CA ASN A 121 -2.72 7.24 14.00
C ASN A 121 -2.16 7.64 15.38
N PRO A 122 -1.38 6.78 16.06
CA PRO A 122 -0.84 7.09 17.39
C PRO A 122 0.10 8.30 17.43
N ILE A 123 0.65 8.71 16.28
CA ILE A 123 1.60 9.84 16.16
C ILE A 123 0.86 11.15 15.83
N ALA A 124 -0.38 11.08 15.34
CA ALA A 124 -1.17 12.27 15.00
C ALA A 124 -1.64 13.04 16.25
N SER A 125 -1.90 14.33 16.09
CA SER A 125 -2.36 15.22 17.16
C SER A 125 -3.62 14.68 17.85
N ASP A 126 -3.64 14.71 19.18
CA ASP A 126 -4.84 14.42 19.98
C ASP A 126 -5.71 15.67 20.17
N ILE A 127 -5.08 16.85 20.15
CA ILE A 127 -5.76 18.14 20.40
C ILE A 127 -6.53 18.60 19.16
N ASP A 128 -6.00 18.29 17.97
CA ASP A 128 -6.55 18.71 16.69
C ASP A 128 -6.55 17.53 15.70
N PRO A 129 -7.41 16.51 15.93
CA PRO A 129 -7.53 15.37 15.03
C PRO A 129 -8.15 15.82 13.72
N LYS A 130 -7.50 15.48 12.61
CA LYS A 130 -7.89 15.94 11.28
C LYS A 130 -8.94 15.01 10.69
N ARG A 131 -10.00 15.60 10.17
CA ARG A 131 -11.11 14.89 9.54
C ARG A 131 -11.56 15.60 8.29
N ILE A 132 -11.45 14.93 7.16
CA ILE A 132 -11.74 15.49 5.84
C ILE A 132 -12.90 14.73 5.25
N SER A 133 -14.06 15.38 5.16
CA SER A 133 -15.21 14.85 4.44
C SER A 133 -15.00 15.02 2.95
N LEU A 134 -15.06 13.91 2.22
CA LEU A 134 -15.04 13.88 0.77
C LEU A 134 -16.45 14.15 0.23
N PRO A 135 -16.61 14.46 -1.07
CA PRO A 135 -17.93 14.67 -1.65
C PRO A 135 -18.82 13.44 -1.50
N PRO A 136 -20.17 13.59 -1.54
CA PRO A 136 -21.06 12.43 -1.58
C PRO A 136 -20.76 11.52 -2.76
N LEU A 137 -20.71 10.20 -2.52
CA LEU A 137 -20.43 9.21 -3.55
C LEU A 137 -21.53 9.19 -4.61
N VAL A 138 -21.13 9.09 -5.87
CA VAL A 138 -22.04 8.97 -7.02
C VAL A 138 -21.93 7.54 -7.58
N THR A 139 -23.01 6.77 -7.46
CA THR A 139 -23.06 5.41 -7.98
C THR A 139 -23.35 5.41 -9.47
N LEU A 140 -22.47 4.80 -10.26
CA LEU A 140 -22.68 4.65 -11.70
C LEU A 140 -23.75 3.58 -12.00
N PRO A 141 -24.41 3.62 -13.19
CA PRO A 141 -25.36 2.58 -13.59
C PRO A 141 -24.75 1.17 -13.50
N HIS A 142 -25.51 0.23 -12.93
CA HIS A 142 -25.09 -1.15 -12.69
C HIS A 142 -23.87 -1.32 -11.77
N CYS A 143 -23.56 -0.32 -10.95
CA CYS A 143 -22.51 -0.36 -9.93
C CYS A 143 -23.11 -0.28 -8.52
N GLN A 144 -22.27 -0.41 -7.50
CA GLN A 144 -22.62 -0.21 -6.10
C GLN A 144 -21.46 0.48 -5.38
N THR A 145 -21.78 1.27 -4.35
CA THR A 145 -20.81 2.07 -3.57
C THR A 145 -20.90 1.81 -2.05
N GLN A 146 -21.60 0.73 -1.65
CA GLN A 146 -21.83 0.35 -0.26
C GLN A 146 -20.76 -0.59 0.29
N VAL A 147 -20.17 -1.43 -0.57
CA VAL A 147 -19.11 -2.37 -0.21
C VAL A 147 -17.79 -1.88 -0.81
N VAL A 148 -16.95 -1.28 0.02
CA VAL A 148 -15.60 -0.82 -0.30
C VAL A 148 -14.63 -1.99 -0.16
N THR A 149 -13.73 -2.19 -1.13
CA THR A 149 -12.66 -3.19 -1.02
C THR A 149 -11.43 -2.64 -0.31
N ASN A 150 -11.07 -1.39 -0.59
CA ASN A 150 -10.07 -0.60 0.14
C ASN A 150 -10.02 0.86 -0.35
N VAL A 151 -9.19 1.66 0.32
CA VAL A 151 -8.83 3.04 -0.03
C VAL A 151 -7.33 3.12 -0.26
N ALA A 152 -6.89 3.93 -1.23
CA ALA A 152 -5.48 4.22 -1.50
C ALA A 152 -5.27 5.72 -1.73
N MET A 153 -4.08 6.24 -1.41
CA MET A 153 -3.75 7.66 -1.58
C MET A 153 -2.42 7.84 -2.30
N SER A 154 -2.35 8.84 -3.18
CA SER A 154 -1.13 9.15 -3.93
C SER A 154 -0.01 9.74 -3.08
N SER A 155 -0.38 10.42 -1.99
CA SER A 155 0.53 11.02 -1.02
C SER A 155 0.16 10.65 0.42
N SER A 156 1.04 10.99 1.37
CA SER A 156 0.80 10.76 2.79
C SER A 156 -0.21 11.73 3.42
N SER A 157 -0.58 12.80 2.72
CA SER A 157 -1.41 13.87 3.25
C SER A 157 -2.54 14.20 2.26
N PRO A 158 -3.81 13.92 2.61
CA PRO A 158 -4.96 14.29 1.77
C PRO A 158 -5.17 15.80 1.62
N GLU A 159 -4.49 16.62 2.42
CA GLU A 159 -4.50 18.09 2.32
C GLU A 159 -3.56 18.62 1.23
N ASP A 160 -2.64 17.80 0.74
CA ASP A 160 -1.73 18.21 -0.33
C ASP A 160 -2.52 18.44 -1.62
N GLU A 161 -2.26 19.55 -2.33
CA GLU A 161 -3.04 19.96 -3.50
C GLU A 161 -3.12 18.88 -4.61
N ASP A 162 -2.04 18.12 -4.78
CA ASP A 162 -1.93 17.07 -5.79
C ASP A 162 -2.29 15.67 -5.24
N CYS A 163 -2.70 15.58 -3.97
CA CYS A 163 -3.16 14.32 -3.41
C CYS A 163 -4.45 13.86 -4.08
N VAL A 164 -4.43 12.63 -4.57
CA VAL A 164 -5.60 11.93 -5.09
C VAL A 164 -5.92 10.79 -4.12
N VAL A 165 -7.20 10.65 -3.83
CA VAL A 165 -7.73 9.55 -3.03
C VAL A 165 -8.54 8.65 -3.96
N ALA A 166 -8.24 7.37 -3.93
CA ALA A 166 -8.93 6.33 -4.66
C ALA A 166 -9.76 5.46 -3.72
N ILE A 167 -11.02 5.24 -4.09
CA ILE A 167 -11.92 4.31 -3.40
C ILE A 167 -12.33 3.24 -4.40
N LYS A 168 -11.96 2.00 -4.09
CA LYS A 168 -12.36 0.84 -4.88
C LYS A 168 -13.54 0.15 -4.21
N PHE A 169 -14.55 -0.17 -4.99
CA PHE A 169 -15.74 -0.89 -4.54
C PHE A 169 -15.73 -2.31 -5.05
N LEU A 170 -16.45 -3.21 -4.39
CA LEU A 170 -16.73 -4.53 -4.94
C LEU A 170 -17.55 -4.37 -6.23
N GLY A 171 -17.02 -4.85 -7.36
CA GLY A 171 -17.62 -4.65 -8.68
C GLY A 171 -16.88 -3.62 -9.55
N PRO A 172 -17.57 -3.06 -10.55
CA PRO A 172 -16.94 -2.33 -11.65
C PRO A 172 -16.59 -0.87 -11.34
N GLN A 173 -16.73 -0.34 -10.12
CA GLN A 173 -16.52 1.09 -9.88
C GLN A 173 -15.22 1.38 -9.11
N LEU A 174 -14.48 2.37 -9.62
CA LEU A 174 -13.37 3.06 -8.96
C LEU A 174 -13.72 4.56 -8.94
N SER A 175 -13.59 5.21 -7.78
CA SER A 175 -13.86 6.64 -7.64
C SER A 175 -12.60 7.36 -7.17
N LEU A 176 -12.22 8.42 -7.88
CA LEU A 176 -11.03 9.24 -7.60
C LEU A 176 -11.46 10.66 -7.24
N CYS A 177 -10.86 11.27 -6.21
CA CYS A 177 -11.05 12.68 -5.89
C CYS A 177 -9.76 13.35 -5.45
N ARG A 178 -9.67 14.68 -5.59
CA ARG A 178 -8.61 15.51 -5.01
C ARG A 178 -9.18 16.28 -3.82
N PRO A 179 -8.97 15.84 -2.56
CA PRO A 179 -9.66 16.42 -1.41
C PRO A 179 -9.42 17.92 -1.23
N ALA A 180 -8.20 18.39 -1.52
CA ALA A 180 -7.82 19.78 -1.37
C ALA A 180 -8.29 20.71 -2.51
N ARG A 181 -8.65 20.18 -3.68
CA ARG A 181 -8.92 20.98 -4.90
C ARG A 181 -10.32 20.82 -5.47
N SER A 182 -10.90 19.63 -5.37
CA SER A 182 -12.12 19.26 -6.06
C SER A 182 -13.19 18.81 -5.09
N SER A 183 -14.38 19.37 -5.23
CA SER A 183 -15.59 18.89 -4.57
C SER A 183 -16.32 17.80 -5.38
N GLU A 184 -15.70 17.22 -6.41
CA GLU A 184 -16.32 16.23 -7.30
C GLU A 184 -15.50 14.95 -7.45
N TRP A 185 -16.22 13.85 -7.65
CA TRP A 185 -15.67 12.53 -7.96
C TRP A 185 -15.46 12.33 -9.45
N THR A 186 -14.28 11.85 -9.83
CA THR A 186 -14.06 11.18 -11.12
C THR A 186 -14.40 9.71 -10.95
N ASN A 187 -15.58 9.31 -11.42
CA ASN A 187 -16.05 7.93 -11.33
C ASN A 187 -15.69 7.16 -12.60
N ILE A 188 -15.00 6.04 -12.45
CA ILE A 188 -14.51 5.19 -13.52
C ILE A 188 -15.26 3.86 -13.45
N ARG A 189 -15.86 3.47 -14.57
CA ARG A 189 -16.44 2.13 -14.74
C ARG A 189 -15.41 1.20 -15.38
N ILE A 190 -14.88 0.29 -14.58
CA ILE A 190 -14.02 -0.81 -15.02
C ILE A 190 -14.89 -1.85 -15.74
N THR A 191 -14.56 -2.12 -17.00
CA THR A 191 -15.31 -3.04 -17.85
C THR A 191 -14.94 -4.50 -17.62
N ASP A 192 -13.70 -4.74 -17.19
CA ASP A 192 -13.16 -6.08 -17.03
C ASP A 192 -13.52 -6.66 -15.64
N PRO A 193 -14.28 -7.77 -15.59
CA PRO A 193 -14.65 -8.45 -14.35
C PRO A 193 -13.46 -8.92 -13.51
N GLY A 194 -12.29 -9.10 -14.11
CA GLY A 194 -11.05 -9.49 -13.42
C GLY A 194 -10.68 -8.53 -12.29
N PHE A 195 -11.12 -7.28 -12.33
CA PHE A 195 -10.81 -6.27 -11.30
C PHE A 195 -11.91 -6.07 -10.26
N PHE A 196 -13.03 -6.80 -10.34
CA PHE A 196 -14.20 -6.50 -9.50
C PHE A 196 -13.94 -6.72 -8.02
N SER A 197 -13.10 -7.69 -7.66
CA SER A 197 -12.69 -7.96 -6.27
C SER A 197 -11.29 -7.45 -5.93
N SER A 198 -10.62 -6.75 -6.85
CA SER A 198 -9.24 -6.30 -6.64
C SER A 198 -9.13 -5.14 -5.66
N ARG A 199 -7.98 -5.04 -5.00
CA ARG A 199 -7.61 -3.90 -4.16
C ARG A 199 -6.71 -2.96 -4.94
N VAL A 200 -6.95 -1.66 -4.75
CA VAL A 200 -6.20 -0.59 -5.42
C VAL A 200 -5.00 -0.17 -4.55
N MET A 201 -3.87 0.13 -5.18
CA MET A 201 -2.74 0.81 -4.54
C MET A 201 -2.26 1.94 -5.45
N TYR A 202 -1.59 2.94 -4.90
CA TYR A 202 -0.94 3.96 -5.71
C TYR A 202 0.49 3.53 -6.07
N SER A 203 0.76 3.32 -7.35
CA SER A 203 2.11 3.08 -7.84
C SER A 203 2.83 4.39 -8.01
N LYS A 204 3.95 4.56 -7.30
CA LYS A 204 4.78 5.76 -7.46
C LYS A 204 5.65 5.68 -8.71
N ARG A 205 6.03 4.47 -9.12
CA ARG A 205 6.71 4.22 -10.40
C ARG A 205 5.89 4.72 -11.58
N ASP A 206 4.61 4.35 -11.62
CA ASP A 206 3.74 4.64 -12.77
C ASP A 206 2.93 5.95 -12.59
N GLU A 207 2.96 6.55 -11.41
CA GLU A 207 2.14 7.71 -11.00
C GLU A 207 0.63 7.48 -11.19
N MET A 208 0.19 6.24 -11.00
CA MET A 208 -1.19 5.80 -11.23
C MET A 208 -1.71 4.92 -10.10
N PHE A 209 -3.03 4.82 -10.00
CA PHE A 209 -3.68 3.82 -9.15
C PHE A 209 -3.74 2.48 -9.89
N SER A 210 -3.02 1.50 -9.35
CA SER A 210 -2.84 0.19 -9.96
C SER A 210 -3.55 -0.90 -9.15
N MET A 211 -4.05 -1.92 -9.83
CA MET A 211 -4.58 -3.13 -9.18
C MET A 211 -4.30 -4.37 -10.04
N PRO A 212 -4.04 -5.53 -9.41
CA PRO A 212 -3.87 -6.78 -10.15
C PRO A 212 -5.23 -7.32 -10.59
N ALA A 213 -5.32 -7.85 -11.80
CA ALA A 213 -6.50 -8.61 -12.23
C ALA A 213 -6.55 -9.96 -11.48
N SER A 214 -7.74 -10.53 -11.37
CA SER A 214 -7.94 -11.87 -10.84
C SER A 214 -6.97 -12.86 -11.50
N ARG A 215 -6.39 -13.75 -10.70
CA ARG A 215 -5.32 -14.69 -11.09
C ARG A 215 -3.94 -14.05 -11.28
N GLY A 216 -3.84 -12.72 -11.26
CA GLY A 216 -2.60 -11.98 -11.46
C GLY A 216 -2.08 -12.07 -12.89
N ALA A 217 -2.96 -12.15 -13.89
CA ALA A 217 -2.52 -12.28 -15.28
C ALA A 217 -2.00 -10.95 -15.86
N TYR A 218 -2.49 -9.82 -15.37
CA TYR A 218 -2.11 -8.48 -15.79
C TYR A 218 -2.41 -7.48 -14.67
N ILE A 219 -1.85 -6.28 -14.78
CA ILE A 219 -2.09 -5.14 -13.91
C ILE A 219 -2.83 -4.09 -14.73
N GLY A 220 -3.87 -3.50 -14.15
CA GLY A 220 -4.50 -2.30 -14.69
C GLY A 220 -4.10 -1.08 -13.87
N SER A 221 -3.96 0.06 -14.53
CA SER A 221 -3.60 1.34 -13.92
C SER A 221 -4.52 2.46 -14.42
N TRP A 222 -4.97 3.33 -13.52
CA TRP A 222 -5.90 4.42 -13.79
C TRP A 222 -5.43 5.72 -13.15
N ASN A 223 -5.69 6.83 -13.83
CA ASN A 223 -5.53 8.19 -13.28
C ASN A 223 -6.67 9.10 -13.75
N ILE A 224 -6.80 10.27 -13.11
CA ILE A 224 -7.81 11.28 -13.48
C ILE A 224 -7.44 11.90 -14.82
N GLY A 225 -8.31 11.73 -15.82
CA GLY A 225 -8.17 12.36 -17.14
C GLY A 225 -7.26 11.61 -18.11
N GLU A 226 -6.77 10.43 -17.73
CA GLU A 226 -5.89 9.61 -18.55
C GLU A 226 -6.57 8.30 -18.98
N ALA A 227 -6.11 7.73 -20.10
CA ALA A 227 -6.57 6.43 -20.54
C ALA A 227 -6.00 5.33 -19.62
N PRO A 228 -6.77 4.26 -19.33
CA PRO A 228 -6.28 3.17 -18.51
C PRO A 228 -5.12 2.44 -19.20
N MET A 229 -4.09 2.10 -18.43
CA MET A 229 -2.97 1.29 -18.89
C MET A 229 -3.16 -0.16 -18.43
N ILE A 230 -2.89 -1.12 -19.31
CA ILE A 230 -2.90 -2.55 -19.00
C ILE A 230 -1.51 -3.12 -19.28
N GLN A 231 -0.89 -3.71 -18.25
CA GLN A 231 0.39 -4.39 -18.34
C GLN A 231 0.19 -5.90 -18.20
N GLN A 232 0.45 -6.65 -19.27
CA GLN A 232 0.40 -8.11 -19.25
C GLN A 232 1.58 -8.68 -18.46
N LEU A 233 1.30 -9.56 -17.49
CA LEU A 233 2.36 -10.21 -16.73
C LEU A 233 2.85 -11.49 -17.42
N ARG A 234 4.18 -11.64 -17.53
CA ARG A 234 4.87 -12.80 -18.11
C ARG A 234 5.63 -13.53 -17.03
N TYR A 235 5.17 -14.73 -16.69
CA TYR A 235 5.81 -15.54 -15.65
C TYR A 235 7.03 -16.25 -16.24
N LEU A 236 8.23 -15.85 -15.79
CA LEU A 236 9.50 -16.38 -16.32
C LEU A 236 9.85 -17.73 -15.73
N ASP A 237 9.73 -17.84 -14.41
CA ASP A 237 9.98 -19.07 -13.67
C ASP A 237 8.71 -19.57 -13.00
N PHE A 238 8.38 -20.83 -13.28
CA PHE A 238 7.36 -21.54 -12.55
C PHE A 238 7.98 -22.19 -11.33
N LEU A 239 7.34 -21.97 -10.19
CA LEU A 239 7.59 -22.70 -8.96
C LEU A 239 7.75 -24.21 -9.22
N GLU A 240 8.93 -24.75 -8.93
CA GLU A 240 9.15 -26.20 -8.96
C GLU A 240 8.44 -26.86 -7.77
N LEU A 241 7.14 -27.12 -7.96
CA LEU A 241 6.31 -27.82 -7.00
C LEU A 241 6.00 -29.23 -7.49
N VAL A 242 6.08 -30.20 -6.59
CA VAL A 242 5.55 -31.56 -6.81
C VAL A 242 4.04 -31.46 -7.07
N GLN A 243 3.51 -32.33 -7.94
CA GLN A 243 2.11 -32.33 -8.35
C GLN A 243 1.10 -32.22 -7.19
N SER A 244 1.32 -32.93 -6.09
CA SER A 244 0.43 -32.87 -4.91
C SER A 244 0.35 -31.47 -4.27
N LYS A 245 1.42 -30.68 -4.34
CA LYS A 245 1.42 -29.29 -3.87
C LYS A 245 0.64 -28.38 -4.85
N TRP A 246 0.72 -28.63 -6.15
CA TRP A 246 -0.10 -27.92 -7.14
C TRP A 246 -1.59 -28.19 -6.95
N GLU A 247 -1.98 -29.46 -6.84
CA GLU A 247 -3.36 -29.87 -6.58
C GLU A 247 -3.91 -29.26 -5.28
N LEU A 248 -3.07 -29.13 -4.26
CA LEU A 248 -3.43 -28.46 -3.02
C LEU A 248 -3.72 -26.96 -3.23
N LEU A 249 -2.86 -26.25 -3.97
CA LEU A 249 -3.04 -24.82 -4.27
C LEU A 249 -4.26 -24.57 -5.16
N ASP A 250 -4.53 -25.45 -6.13
CA ASP A 250 -5.72 -25.38 -6.98
C ASP A 250 -7.02 -25.56 -6.18
N SER A 251 -6.97 -26.28 -5.05
CA SER A 251 -8.11 -26.39 -4.13
C SER A 251 -8.31 -25.19 -3.20
N CYS A 252 -7.37 -24.22 -3.19
CA CYS A 252 -7.42 -23.06 -2.31
C CYS A 252 -8.15 -21.88 -2.95
N SER A 253 -8.73 -21.02 -2.10
CA SER A 253 -9.07 -19.66 -2.50
C SER A 253 -7.80 -18.85 -2.66
N ARG A 254 -7.76 -17.96 -3.65
CA ARG A 254 -6.59 -17.10 -3.93
C ARG A 254 -7.01 -15.64 -3.97
N SER A 255 -6.18 -14.79 -3.37
CA SER A 255 -6.22 -13.34 -3.56
C SER A 255 -4.88 -12.83 -4.07
N GLU A 256 -4.92 -11.75 -4.85
CA GLU A 256 -3.75 -11.10 -5.42
C GLU A 256 -3.56 -9.71 -4.81
N HIS A 257 -2.35 -9.44 -4.32
CA HIS A 257 -1.98 -8.17 -3.70
C HIS A 257 -0.78 -7.60 -4.43
N LEU A 258 -0.94 -6.43 -5.03
CA LEU A 258 0.15 -5.67 -5.62
C LEU A 258 0.75 -4.77 -4.54
N VAL A 259 2.08 -4.74 -4.45
CA VAL A 259 2.81 -3.98 -3.42
C VAL A 259 4.04 -3.34 -4.04
N GLU A 260 4.29 -2.07 -3.73
CA GLU A 260 5.50 -1.37 -4.17
C GLU A 260 6.34 -0.95 -2.96
N SER A 261 7.64 -1.19 -3.06
CA SER A 261 8.65 -0.71 -2.12
C SER A 261 9.09 0.69 -2.53
N ARG A 262 8.56 1.72 -1.87
CA ARG A 262 8.99 3.11 -2.10
C ARG A 262 10.52 3.31 -1.97
N PRO A 263 11.21 2.64 -1.03
CA PRO A 263 12.64 2.87 -0.87
C PRO A 263 13.55 2.20 -1.90
N THR A 264 13.09 1.15 -2.57
CA THR A 264 13.87 0.42 -3.60
C THR A 264 13.32 0.56 -5.01
N GLY A 265 12.08 1.01 -5.16
CA GLY A 265 11.36 1.06 -6.44
C GLY A 265 10.85 -0.31 -6.92
N GLU A 266 11.05 -1.37 -6.13
CA GLU A 266 10.67 -2.72 -6.52
C GLU A 266 9.16 -2.94 -6.37
N THR A 267 8.56 -3.63 -7.34
CA THR A 267 7.15 -4.02 -7.32
C THR A 267 7.03 -5.53 -7.14
N PHE A 268 6.12 -5.94 -6.26
CA PHE A 268 5.84 -7.34 -5.96
C PHE A 268 4.36 -7.65 -6.17
N LEU A 269 4.09 -8.83 -6.75
CA LEU A 269 2.76 -9.44 -6.74
C LEU A 269 2.77 -10.61 -5.75
N VAL A 270 1.96 -10.49 -4.71
CA VAL A 270 1.76 -11.55 -3.73
C VAL A 270 0.47 -12.29 -4.03
N LYS A 271 0.57 -13.58 -4.28
CA LYS A 271 -0.57 -14.51 -4.34
C LYS A 271 -0.74 -15.16 -2.97
N TRP A 272 -1.87 -14.90 -2.34
CA TRP A 272 -2.20 -15.43 -1.02
C TRP A 272 -3.23 -16.55 -1.15
N TYR A 273 -2.82 -17.77 -0.83
CA TYR A 273 -3.63 -18.98 -0.88
C TYR A 273 -4.18 -19.34 0.50
N THR A 274 -5.51 -19.44 0.60
CA THR A 274 -6.23 -19.77 1.83
C THR A 274 -7.23 -20.90 1.60
N LYS A 275 -7.55 -21.64 2.66
CA LYS A 275 -8.49 -22.74 2.63
C LYS A 275 -9.40 -22.68 3.85
N ARG A 276 -10.71 -22.78 3.66
CA ARG A 276 -11.63 -22.92 4.79
C ARG A 276 -11.53 -24.32 5.38
N ASN A 277 -11.32 -24.40 6.68
CA ASN A 277 -11.30 -25.65 7.40
C ASN A 277 -12.69 -25.94 7.98
N LEU A 278 -13.43 -26.81 7.28
CA LEU A 278 -14.78 -27.21 7.67
C LEU A 278 -14.85 -27.95 9.01
N ARG A 279 -13.72 -28.49 9.51
CA ARG A 279 -13.67 -29.21 10.79
C ARG A 279 -13.47 -28.31 12.01
N PHE A 280 -12.95 -27.10 11.80
CA PHE A 280 -12.68 -26.13 12.87
C PHE A 280 -13.52 -24.88 12.63
N GLU A 281 -14.85 -25.04 12.72
CA GLU A 281 -15.82 -23.92 12.65
C GLU A 281 -15.71 -23.07 11.36
N GLY A 282 -15.15 -23.60 10.28
CA GLY A 282 -14.96 -22.86 9.03
C GLY A 282 -13.77 -21.89 9.02
N ARG A 283 -12.89 -21.92 10.02
CA ARG A 283 -11.70 -21.05 10.12
C ARG A 283 -10.86 -21.08 8.85
N VAL A 284 -10.34 -19.92 8.47
CA VAL A 284 -9.47 -19.77 7.32
C VAL A 284 -8.06 -20.21 7.67
N LEU A 285 -7.62 -21.33 7.09
CA LEU A 285 -6.23 -21.75 7.12
C LEU A 285 -5.45 -21.05 6.01
N ILE A 286 -4.27 -20.57 6.36
CA ILE A 286 -3.33 -20.03 5.39
C ILE A 286 -2.51 -21.20 4.85
N ASN A 287 -2.62 -21.42 3.55
CA ASN A 287 -1.88 -22.47 2.90
C ASN A 287 -0.49 -21.98 2.50
N ARG A 288 -0.43 -20.86 1.78
CA ARG A 288 0.81 -20.37 1.18
C ARG A 288 0.75 -18.92 0.74
N PHE A 289 1.91 -18.27 0.74
CA PHE A 289 2.17 -17.05 -0.01
C PHE A 289 3.14 -17.35 -1.15
N VAL A 290 2.86 -16.83 -2.34
CA VAL A 290 3.78 -16.87 -3.48
C VAL A 290 4.06 -15.44 -3.88
N VAL A 291 5.33 -15.05 -3.90
CA VAL A 291 5.76 -13.69 -4.22
C VAL A 291 6.46 -13.71 -5.58
N PHE A 292 6.04 -12.80 -6.45
CA PHE A 292 6.70 -12.51 -7.70
C PHE A 292 7.27 -11.10 -7.67
N LYS A 293 8.52 -10.93 -8.05
CA LYS A 293 9.10 -9.62 -8.35
C LYS A 293 8.74 -9.26 -9.80
N ILE A 294 8.26 -8.04 -10.01
CA ILE A 294 7.81 -7.55 -11.31
C ILE A 294 8.77 -6.46 -11.80
N ASP A 295 9.29 -6.62 -13.01
CA ASP A 295 10.09 -5.60 -13.69
C ASP A 295 9.23 -4.59 -14.49
N GLU A 296 9.89 -3.66 -15.18
CA GLU A 296 9.24 -2.60 -15.94
C GLU A 296 8.51 -3.15 -17.19
N GLU A 297 9.00 -4.24 -17.76
CA GLU A 297 8.41 -4.91 -18.92
C GLU A 297 7.22 -5.83 -18.57
N GLY A 298 6.96 -6.02 -17.28
CA GLY A 298 5.89 -6.90 -16.77
C GLY A 298 6.31 -8.36 -16.66
N ASN A 299 7.60 -8.68 -16.67
CA ASN A 299 8.06 -10.01 -16.33
C ASN A 299 7.92 -10.22 -14.82
N ALA A 300 7.32 -11.34 -14.45
CA ALA A 300 7.07 -11.75 -13.07
C ALA A 300 7.95 -12.95 -12.74
N GLU A 301 9.01 -12.72 -11.97
CA GLU A 301 9.95 -13.74 -11.52
C GLU A 301 9.59 -14.19 -10.11
N PHE A 302 9.46 -15.50 -9.88
CA PHE A 302 9.22 -16.02 -8.54
C PHE A 302 10.42 -15.71 -7.63
N THR A 303 10.17 -15.27 -6.40
CA THR A 303 11.23 -15.07 -5.41
C THR A 303 10.83 -15.56 -4.03
N SER A 304 11.78 -16.19 -3.33
CA SER A 304 11.74 -16.50 -1.90
C SER A 304 12.60 -15.55 -1.07
N ASP A 305 13.21 -14.55 -1.70
CA ASP A 305 14.06 -13.55 -1.05
C ASP A 305 13.77 -12.14 -1.58
N ILE A 306 13.24 -11.29 -0.71
CA ILE A 306 13.01 -9.86 -0.98
C ILE A 306 14.08 -8.97 -0.30
N GLY A 307 15.15 -9.56 0.23
CA GLY A 307 16.27 -8.84 0.86
C GLY A 307 15.90 -8.22 2.20
N ASP A 308 16.36 -6.97 2.45
CA ASP A 308 16.08 -6.21 3.68
C ASP A 308 14.65 -5.64 3.73
N LEU A 309 13.69 -6.26 3.05
CA LEU A 309 12.31 -5.77 2.96
C LEU A 309 11.34 -6.56 3.83
N CYS A 310 10.26 -5.88 4.21
CA CYS A 310 9.07 -6.47 4.83
C CYS A 310 7.81 -6.04 4.08
N ILE A 311 6.98 -7.01 3.70
CA ILE A 311 5.68 -6.76 3.07
C ILE A 311 4.59 -6.81 4.15
N PHE A 312 3.67 -5.85 4.13
CA PHE A 312 2.53 -5.79 5.04
C PHE A 312 1.22 -5.83 4.25
N LEU A 313 0.42 -6.88 4.51
CA LEU A 313 -0.89 -7.08 3.88
C LEU A 313 -2.00 -6.94 4.92
N SER A 314 -3.00 -6.12 4.63
CA SER A 314 -4.19 -5.99 5.48
C SER A 314 -5.39 -5.54 4.66
N GLU A 315 -6.50 -5.16 5.30
CA GLU A 315 -7.63 -4.52 4.63
C GLU A 315 -7.31 -3.06 4.18
N ALA A 316 -6.15 -2.53 4.57
CA ALA A 316 -5.60 -1.27 4.09
C ALA A 316 -4.90 -1.41 2.73
N GLU A 317 -4.46 -0.28 2.16
CA GLU A 317 -3.49 -0.28 1.07
C GLU A 317 -2.22 -1.09 1.46
N PRO A 318 -1.83 -2.12 0.68
CA PRO A 318 -0.61 -2.87 0.94
C PRO A 318 0.64 -1.99 0.82
N PHE A 319 1.65 -2.25 1.64
CA PHE A 319 2.92 -1.52 1.55
C PHE A 319 4.13 -2.40 1.87
N CYS A 320 5.30 -1.93 1.44
CA CYS A 320 6.58 -2.57 1.66
C CYS A 320 7.60 -1.54 2.18
N VAL A 321 8.33 -1.88 3.23
CA VAL A 321 9.32 -1.03 3.90
C VAL A 321 10.57 -1.82 4.24
N ARG A 322 11.67 -1.13 4.59
CA ARG A 322 12.87 -1.83 5.05
C ARG A 322 12.65 -2.44 6.44
N ALA A 323 13.17 -3.64 6.63
CA ALA A 323 13.14 -4.36 7.90
C ALA A 323 13.87 -3.58 9.01
N SER A 324 14.96 -2.90 8.62
CA SER A 324 15.71 -1.97 9.48
C SER A 324 14.90 -0.75 9.94
N GLU A 325 13.96 -0.26 9.14
CA GLU A 325 13.09 0.88 9.47
C GLU A 325 11.98 0.49 10.47
N CYS A 326 11.48 -0.76 10.40
CA CYS A 326 10.40 -1.27 11.24
C CYS A 326 10.83 -2.21 12.37
N GLN A 327 12.13 -2.44 12.54
CA GLN A 327 12.71 -3.39 13.50
C GLN A 327 12.08 -4.79 13.40
N LYS A 328 11.80 -5.24 12.18
CA LYS A 328 11.28 -6.59 11.90
C LYS A 328 12.37 -7.46 11.27
N PRO A 329 12.22 -8.80 11.28
CA PRO A 329 13.11 -9.66 10.54
C PRO A 329 13.03 -9.37 9.04
N PRO A 330 14.16 -9.27 8.32
CA PRO A 330 14.17 -9.11 6.86
C PRO A 330 13.56 -10.32 6.16
N ASN A 331 13.30 -10.17 4.86
CA ASN A 331 12.71 -11.19 4.01
C ASN A 331 11.42 -11.82 4.59
N SER A 332 10.52 -10.95 5.08
CA SER A 332 9.33 -11.37 5.82
C SER A 332 8.06 -10.72 5.28
N LEU A 333 6.95 -11.47 5.35
CA LEU A 333 5.61 -10.98 5.06
C LEU A 333 4.78 -11.04 6.34
N PHE A 334 4.11 -9.92 6.65
CA PHE A 334 3.18 -9.77 7.75
C PHE A 334 1.78 -9.60 7.19
N PHE A 335 0.79 -10.23 7.83
CA PHE A 335 -0.59 -10.12 7.41
C PHE A 335 -1.54 -9.93 8.59
N LEU A 336 -2.57 -9.11 8.37
CA LEU A 336 -3.61 -8.80 9.35
C LEU A 336 -4.98 -8.81 8.68
N CYS A 337 -5.82 -9.75 9.09
CA CYS A 337 -7.21 -9.88 8.68
C CYS A 337 -8.15 -9.64 9.88
N PRO A 338 -9.46 -9.44 9.65
CA PRO A 338 -10.42 -9.25 10.73
C PRO A 338 -10.43 -10.36 11.79
N GLU A 339 -10.11 -11.60 11.43
CA GLU A 339 -10.24 -12.76 12.32
C GLU A 339 -8.90 -13.45 12.64
N TYR A 340 -7.82 -13.08 11.96
CA TYR A 340 -6.52 -13.73 12.10
C TYR A 340 -5.38 -12.87 11.61
N HIS A 341 -4.20 -13.11 12.15
CA HIS A 341 -2.97 -12.43 11.77
C HIS A 341 -1.78 -13.37 11.86
N GLY A 342 -0.65 -12.93 11.35
CA GLY A 342 0.61 -13.65 11.50
C GLY A 342 1.70 -13.07 10.62
N ASN A 343 2.79 -13.83 10.53
CA ASN A 343 3.91 -13.50 9.68
C ASN A 343 4.56 -14.77 9.16
N VAL A 344 5.25 -14.65 8.03
CA VAL A 344 6.02 -15.72 7.41
C VAL A 344 7.35 -15.17 6.92
N LYS A 345 8.41 -15.97 7.05
CA LYS A 345 9.70 -15.69 6.42
C LYS A 345 9.75 -16.41 5.08
N LEU A 346 10.07 -15.71 4.00
CA LEU A 346 9.84 -16.21 2.64
C LEU A 346 10.83 -17.33 2.24
N ASP A 347 11.99 -17.41 2.90
CA ASP A 347 12.98 -18.47 2.73
C ASP A 347 12.54 -19.84 3.30
N TYR A 348 11.53 -19.87 4.19
CA TYR A 348 10.92 -21.10 4.71
C TYR A 348 9.70 -21.55 3.89
N TYR A 349 9.91 -21.75 2.59
CA TYR A 349 8.83 -21.97 1.62
C TYR A 349 8.00 -23.27 1.84
N ASP A 350 8.52 -24.23 2.61
CA ASP A 350 7.86 -25.51 2.91
C ASP A 350 7.05 -25.53 4.21
N CYS A 351 7.08 -24.44 5.00
CA CYS A 351 6.30 -24.35 6.23
C CYS A 351 4.94 -23.70 5.97
N TYR A 352 3.88 -24.30 6.53
CA TYR A 352 2.58 -23.62 6.57
C TYR A 352 2.68 -22.38 7.45
N PRO A 353 2.24 -21.20 6.97
CA PRO A 353 2.25 -20.00 7.79
C PRO A 353 1.42 -20.22 9.06
N HIS A 354 2.01 -19.89 10.22
CA HIS A 354 1.29 -19.92 11.48
C HIS A 354 0.40 -18.68 11.57
N ALA A 355 -0.90 -18.88 11.75
CA ALA A 355 -1.87 -17.82 11.99
C ALA A 355 -2.36 -17.90 13.44
N VAL A 356 -2.46 -16.74 14.08
CA VAL A 356 -3.14 -16.58 15.37
C VAL A 356 -4.54 -16.06 15.09
N TYR A 357 -5.56 -16.69 15.66
CA TYR A 357 -6.96 -16.28 15.47
C TYR A 357 -7.39 -15.33 16.58
N ARG A 358 -7.78 -14.12 16.18
CA ARG A 358 -8.28 -13.06 17.06
C ARG A 358 -9.06 -12.07 16.20
N THR A 359 -10.13 -11.54 16.77
CA THR A 359 -10.91 -10.48 16.13
C THR A 359 -10.22 -9.12 16.27
N TYR A 360 -10.03 -8.44 15.14
CA TYR A 360 -9.52 -7.07 15.07
C TYR A 360 -10.61 -6.17 14.45
N PRO A 361 -11.15 -5.20 15.21
CA PRO A 361 -12.16 -4.30 14.66
C PRO A 361 -11.56 -3.32 13.64
N VAL A 362 -10.25 -3.09 13.72
CA VAL A 362 -9.48 -2.25 12.80
C VAL A 362 -8.35 -3.10 12.22
N PRO A 363 -8.63 -3.88 11.15
CA PRO A 363 -7.68 -4.82 10.56
C PRO A 363 -6.72 -4.09 9.61
N TYR A 364 -6.05 -3.05 10.11
CA TYR A 364 -5.12 -2.22 9.34
C TYR A 364 -3.76 -2.14 10.02
N TYR A 365 -2.71 -2.16 9.20
CA TYR A 365 -1.42 -1.62 9.59
C TYR A 365 -1.45 -0.10 9.33
N ILE A 366 -1.24 0.70 10.38
CA ILE A 366 -1.27 2.17 10.35
C ILE A 366 0.13 2.74 10.47
#